data_AF-A0A841MNE4-F1
#
_entry.id   AF-A0A841MNE4-F1
#
_cell.length_a   1.000
_cell.length_b   1.000
_cell.length_c   1.000
_cell.angle_alpha   90.00
_cell.angle_beta   90.00
_cell.angle_gamma   90.00
#
_symmetry.space_group_name_H-M   'P 1'
#
loop_
_entity.id
_entity.type
_entity.pdbx_description
1 polymer ?
#
loop_
_entity_poly.entity_id
_entity_poly.type
_entity_poly.pdbx_seq_one_letter_code
_entity_poly.pdbx_strand_id
1 'polypeptide(L)' 'MSEVQLQDLEAQIEALKSQLTGDMFADMEVRDKIHNLEMKLKGVKPMDSSIDCIGCGS' A
#
# COMPACT_ATOMS: atom_id res chain seq x y z
N MET A 1 15.31 -6.54 -7.76
CA MET A 1 14.01 -7.04 -8.23
C MET A 1 14.22 -7.51 -9.66
N SER A 2 13.96 -8.78 -9.99
CA SER A 2 13.94 -9.26 -11.37
C SER A 2 12.63 -8.88 -12.06
N GLU A 3 12.60 -8.79 -13.39
CA GLU A 3 11.40 -8.42 -14.17
C GLU A 3 10.17 -9.27 -13.80
N VAL A 4 10.37 -10.57 -13.55
CA VAL A 4 9.32 -11.49 -13.10
C VAL A 4 8.68 -11.09 -11.76
N GLN A 5 9.47 -10.53 -10.84
CA GLN A 5 8.98 -10.14 -9.51
C GLN A 5 8.11 -8.87 -9.58
N LEU A 6 8.41 -7.96 -10.51
CA LEU A 6 7.60 -6.76 -10.71
C LEU A 6 6.24 -7.14 -11.30
N GLN A 7 6.23 -8.02 -12.30
CA GLN A 7 5.00 -8.52 -12.92
C GLN A 7 4.12 -9.29 -11.94
N ASP A 8 4.72 -10.09 -11.06
CA ASP A 8 4.00 -10.81 -10.02
C ASP A 8 3.35 -9.85 -8.99
N LEU A 9 4.07 -8.79 -8.59
CA LEU A 9 3.52 -7.74 -7.74
C LEU A 9 2.36 -6.99 -8.42
N GLU A 10 2.48 -6.66 -9.71
CA GLU A 10 1.41 -6.03 -10.49
C GLU A 10 0.16 -6.91 -10.54
N ALA A 11 0.34 -8.20 -10.85
CA ALA A 11 -0.76 -9.17 -10.89
C ALA A 11 -1.46 -9.31 -9.53
N GLN A 12 -0.71 -9.33 -8.43
CA GLN A 12 -1.27 -9.35 -7.08
C GLN A 12 -2.05 -8.08 -6.75
N ILE A 13 -1.53 -6.90 -7.16
CA ILE A 13 -2.21 -5.62 -6.97
C ILE A 13 -3.53 -5.59 -7.76
N GLU A 14 -3.53 -6.05 -9.02
CA GLU A 14 -4.75 -6.12 -9.82
C GLU A 14 -5.78 -7.09 -9.23
N ALA A 15 -5.34 -8.25 -8.78
CA ALA A 15 -6.20 -9.23 -8.10
C ALA A 15 -6.85 -8.61 -6.86
N LEU A 16 -6.09 -7.90 -6.03
CA LEU A 16 -6.63 -7.21 -4.86
C LEU A 16 -7.56 -6.05 -5.24
N LYS A 17 -7.23 -5.28 -6.29
CA LYS A 17 -8.09 -4.20 -6.80
C LYS A 17 -9.43 -4.74 -7.30
N SER A 18 -9.46 -5.96 -7.87
CA SER A 18 -10.70 -6.63 -8.29
C SER A 18 -11.59 -7.06 -7.11
N GLN A 19 -11.02 -7.21 -5.91
CA GLN A 19 -11.77 -7.55 -4.69
C GLN A 19 -12.34 -6.30 -4.02
N LEU A 20 -12.00 -5.09 -4.49
CA LEU A 20 -12.56 -3.86 -3.96
C LEU A 20 -14.05 -3.81 -4.28
N THR A 21 -14.83 -3.80 -3.22
CA THR A 21 -16.29 -3.77 -3.28
C THR A 21 -16.84 -2.36 -3.39
N GLY A 22 -16.00 -1.35 -3.14
CA GLY A 22 -16.39 0.05 -3.03
C GLY A 22 -16.84 0.44 -1.62
N ASP A 23 -17.00 -0.53 -0.71
CA ASP A 23 -17.27 -0.28 0.70
C ASP A 23 -15.96 0.07 1.41
N MET A 24 -15.86 1.31 1.89
CA MET A 24 -14.62 1.83 2.46
C MET A 24 -14.13 1.02 3.68
N PHE A 25 -15.04 0.43 4.47
CA PHE A 25 -14.66 -0.36 5.64
C PHE A 25 -14.23 -1.77 5.25
N ALA A 26 -14.95 -2.42 4.34
CA ALA A 26 -14.56 -3.74 3.83
C ALA A 26 -13.27 -3.69 3.02
N ASP A 27 -13.07 -2.59 2.27
CA ASP A 27 -11.91 -2.40 1.41
C ASP A 27 -10.68 -1.89 2.17
N MET A 28 -10.81 -1.52 3.45
CA MET A 28 -9.71 -0.93 4.23
C MET A 28 -8.48 -1.84 4.27
N GLU A 29 -8.68 -3.12 4.58
CA GLU A 29 -7.58 -4.10 4.62
C GLU A 29 -7.00 -4.39 3.23
N VAL A 30 -7.85 -4.43 2.20
CA VAL A 30 -7.45 -4.71 0.81
C VAL A 30 -6.62 -3.55 0.27
N ARG A 31 -7.07 -2.31 0.52
CA ARG A 31 -6.37 -1.08 0.15
C ARG A 31 -5.01 -0.96 0.83
N ASP A 32 -4.93 -1.34 2.11
CA ASP A 32 -3.65 -1.31 2.83
C ASP A 32 -2.65 -2.32 2.27
N LYS A 33 -3.12 -3.53 1.92
CA LYS A 33 -2.30 -4.54 1.22
C LYS A 33 -1.84 -4.05 -0.15
N ILE A 34 -2.74 -3.47 -0.95
CA ILE A 34 -2.40 -2.88 -2.26
C ILE A 34 -1.33 -1.81 -2.09
N HIS A 35 -1.49 -0.91 -1.12
CA HIS A 35 -0.57 0.19 -0.90
C HIS A 35 0.84 -0.32 -0.54
N ASN A 36 0.94 -1.33 0.34
CA ASN A 36 2.20 -1.98 0.69
C ASN A 36 2.87 -2.67 -0.51
N LEU A 37 2.10 -3.32 -1.37
CA LEU A 37 2.62 -3.95 -2.59
C LEU A 37 3.08 -2.90 -3.61
N GLU A 38 2.31 -1.83 -3.80
CA GLU A 38 2.68 -0.71 -4.66
C GLU A 38 3.96 -0.01 -4.17
N MET A 39 4.16 0.11 -2.85
CA MET A 39 5.41 0.61 -2.28
C MET A 39 6.60 -0.28 -2.62
N LYS A 40 6.46 -1.61 -2.47
CA LYS A 40 7.51 -2.57 -2.82
C LYS A 40 7.86 -2.54 -4.31
N LEU A 41 6.84 -2.41 -5.15
CA LEU A 41 6.98 -2.32 -6.60
C LEU A 41 7.69 -1.03 -7.03
N LYS A 42 7.28 0.11 -6.48
CA LYS A 42 7.87 1.42 -6.76
C LYS A 42 9.21 1.64 -6.03
N GLY A 43 9.57 0.76 -5.10
CA GLY A 43 10.79 0.87 -4.29
C GLY A 43 10.79 2.09 -3.35
N VAL A 44 9.63 2.70 -3.10
CA VAL A 44 9.48 3.83 -2.17
C VAL A 44 9.36 3.27 -0.76
N LYS A 45 10.27 3.68 0.13
CA LYS A 45 10.16 3.38 1.57
C LYS A 45 8.83 3.93 2.09
N PRO A 46 8.19 3.26 3.07
CA PRO A 46 7.06 3.85 3.78
C PRO A 46 7.49 5.24 4.23
N MET A 47 6.62 6.24 4.05
CA MET A 47 6.81 7.52 4.72
C MET A 47 7.19 7.19 6.15
N ASP A 48 8.40 7.57 6.52
CA ASP A 48 8.93 7.38 7.84
C ASP A 48 7.85 7.93 8.76
N SER A 49 7.14 7.05 9.46
CA SER A 49 6.15 7.44 10.46
C SER A 49 6.91 7.97 11.68
N SER A 50 7.86 8.89 11.47
CA SER A 50 8.06 10.01 12.37
C SER A 50 6.82 10.89 12.24
N ILE A 51 5.73 10.42 12.83
CA ILE A 51 4.78 11.34 13.46
C ILE A 51 5.58 11.92 14.62
N ASP A 52 6.43 12.89 14.30
CA ASP A 52 6.81 13.92 15.24
C ASP A 52 5.48 14.63 15.50
N CYS A 53 4.76 14.13 16.50
CA CYS A 53 3.76 14.91 17.19
C CYS A 53 4.54 16.07 17.81
N ILE A 54 4.84 17.08 17.00
CA ILE A 54 5.15 18.42 17.47
C ILE A 54 3.84 18.89 18.06
N GLY A 55 3.61 18.47 19.31
CA GLY A 55 2.67 19.08 20.22
C GLY A 55 3.08 20.52 20.39
N CYS A 56 2.67 21.37 19.44
CA CYS A 56 2.55 22.79 19.65
C CYS A 56 1.37 22.96 20.62
N GLY A 57 1.70 22.99 21.91
CA GLY A 57 0.70 23.07 22.97
C GLY A 57 1.32 23.10 24.36
N SER A 58 2.16 24.13 24.57
CA SER A 58 2.39 24.86 25.83
C SER A 58 2.73 24.08 27.11
#